data_AF-A0A268TQ89-F1
#
_entry.id   AF-A0A268TQ89-F1
#
_cell.length_a   1.000
_cell.length_b   1.000
_cell.length_c   1.000
_cell.angle_alpha   90.00
_cell.angle_beta   90.00
_cell.angle_gamma   90.00
#
_symmetry.space_group_name_H-M   'P 1'
#
loop_
_entity.id
_entity.type
_entity.pdbx_description
1 polymer ?
#
loop_
_entity_poly.entity_id
_entity_poly.type
_entity_poly.pdbx_seq_one_letter_code
_entity_poly.pdbx_strand_id
1 'polypeptide(L)'
;MVLGIILSIAMPHLSANKKTCELKLNTKLRLTQSQVADFYTRVHLDSKRVNPKEVIMILSALNQEGTKDCFLKFDPQSLTISARAYTQSTIFNIAPKDLLSNPKIFCPLDDPLCKKLNYKTRQK
;
A
#
# COMPACT_ATOMS: atom_id res chain seq x y z
N MET A 1 13.35 50.10 -21.92
CA MET A 1 13.21 48.72 -22.43
C MET A 1 14.06 47.80 -21.57
N VAL A 2 13.44 47.00 -20.69
CA VAL A 2 13.70 45.56 -20.61
C VAL A 2 12.39 44.94 -20.12
N LEU A 3 11.66 44.33 -21.06
CA LEU A 3 10.65 43.31 -20.77
C LEU A 3 11.37 42.14 -20.07
N GLY A 4 10.95 41.79 -18.86
CA GLY A 4 11.46 40.63 -18.12
C GLY A 4 10.29 39.86 -17.53
N ILE A 5 9.58 39.14 -18.40
CA ILE A 5 8.42 38.33 -18.06
C ILE A 5 8.86 37.18 -17.15
N ILE A 6 8.47 37.20 -15.88
CA ILE A 6 8.54 36.01 -15.01
C ILE A 6 7.21 35.24 -15.18
N LEU A 7 7.12 34.48 -16.27
CA LEU A 7 6.10 33.43 -16.45
C LEU A 7 6.67 32.14 -15.85
N SER A 8 6.44 31.90 -14.55
CA SER A 8 6.78 30.60 -13.94
C SER A 8 5.92 30.32 -12.70
N ILE A 9 4.59 30.36 -12.83
CA ILE A 9 3.69 29.81 -11.81
C ILE A 9 2.57 29.00 -12.48
N ALA A 10 2.96 27.89 -13.09
CA ALA A 10 2.09 26.74 -13.28
C ALA A 10 3.03 25.54 -13.14
N MET A 11 3.00 24.76 -12.06
CA MET A 11 1.99 23.75 -11.80
C MET A 11 2.05 23.27 -10.33
N PRO A 12 1.11 23.66 -9.44
CA PRO A 12 1.08 23.14 -8.06
C PRO A 12 0.15 21.93 -7.87
N HIS A 13 -0.81 21.69 -8.76
CA HIS A 13 -1.95 20.81 -8.45
C HIS A 13 -1.67 19.31 -8.61
N LEU A 14 -0.87 18.91 -9.60
CA LEU A 14 -0.63 17.50 -9.90
C LEU A 14 0.28 16.82 -8.86
N SER A 15 1.27 17.56 -8.32
CA SER A 15 2.20 17.05 -7.32
C SER A 15 1.53 16.85 -5.95
N ALA A 16 0.62 17.74 -5.55
CA ALA A 16 -0.16 17.64 -4.33
C ALA A 16 -1.09 16.41 -4.33
N ASN A 17 -1.73 16.13 -5.48
CA ASN A 17 -2.60 14.96 -5.62
C ASN A 17 -1.81 13.65 -5.60
N LYS A 18 -0.60 13.62 -6.19
CA LYS A 18 0.29 12.46 -6.12
C LYS A 18 0.73 12.13 -4.69
N LYS A 19 1.18 13.12 -3.93
CA LYS A 19 1.59 12.91 -2.53
C LYS A 19 0.41 12.48 -1.66
N THR A 20 -0.77 13.06 -1.88
CA THR A 20 -2.01 12.63 -1.22
C THR A 20 -2.36 11.18 -1.54
N CYS A 21 -2.21 10.77 -2.81
CA CYS A 21 -2.40 9.38 -3.20
C CYS A 21 -1.41 8.46 -2.47
N GLU A 22 -0.11 8.75 -2.54
CA GLU A 22 0.94 7.96 -1.87
C GLU A 22 0.66 7.81 -0.36
N LEU A 23 0.24 8.89 0.31
CA LEU A 23 -0.15 8.85 1.71
C LEU A 23 -1.37 7.96 1.97
N LYS A 24 -2.42 8.07 1.14
CA LYS A 24 -3.62 7.21 1.23
C LYS A 24 -3.25 5.73 1.06
N LEU A 25 -2.43 5.40 0.06
CA LEU A 25 -1.98 4.03 -0.18
C LEU A 25 -1.16 3.50 1.01
N ASN A 26 -0.23 4.28 1.54
CA ASN A 26 0.57 3.90 2.69
C ASN A 26 -0.32 3.65 3.93
N THR A 27 -1.21 4.58 4.25
CA THR A 27 -2.15 4.42 5.37
C THR A 27 -3.00 3.17 5.21
N LYS A 28 -3.58 2.93 4.03
CA LYS A 28 -4.41 1.75 3.79
C LYS A 28 -3.61 0.47 3.93
N LEU A 29 -2.41 0.41 3.37
CA LEU A 29 -1.52 -0.74 3.49
C LEU A 29 -1.15 -1.02 4.96
N ARG A 30 -0.81 0.01 5.73
CA ARG A 30 -0.47 -0.13 7.17
C ARG A 30 -1.67 -0.58 8.00
N LEU A 31 -2.86 -0.04 7.75
CA LEU A 31 -4.08 -0.47 8.43
C LEU A 31 -4.37 -1.94 8.15
N THR A 32 -4.27 -2.37 6.89
CA THR A 32 -4.45 -3.79 6.53
C THR A 32 -3.38 -4.67 7.17
N GLN A 33 -2.10 -4.27 7.17
CA GLN A 33 -1.04 -5.00 7.87
C GLN A 33 -1.31 -5.12 9.38
N SER A 34 -1.81 -4.05 10.02
CA SER A 34 -2.21 -4.06 11.43
C SER A 34 -3.35 -5.04 11.66
N GLN A 35 -4.41 -4.99 10.84
CA GLN A 35 -5.56 -5.90 10.96
C GLN A 35 -5.17 -7.37 10.79
N VAL A 36 -4.25 -7.66 9.86
CA VAL A 36 -3.68 -9.01 9.70
C VAL A 36 -2.91 -9.40 10.96
N ALA A 37 -2.02 -8.55 11.46
CA ALA A 37 -1.26 -8.84 12.69
C ALA A 37 -2.18 -9.05 13.91
N ASP A 38 -3.23 -8.23 14.05
CA ASP A 38 -4.22 -8.34 15.12
C ASP A 38 -5.02 -9.65 15.01
N PHE A 39 -5.36 -10.07 13.79
CA PHE A 39 -5.97 -11.39 13.55
C PHE A 39 -5.06 -12.53 14.05
N TYR A 40 -3.80 -12.55 13.64
CA TYR A 40 -2.86 -13.60 14.08
C TYR A 40 -2.62 -13.57 15.58
N THR A 41 -2.55 -12.38 16.17
CA THR A 41 -2.40 -12.23 17.63
C THR A 41 -3.60 -12.83 18.36
N ARG A 42 -4.83 -12.52 17.93
CA ARG A 42 -6.05 -13.10 18.53
C ARG A 42 -6.12 -14.60 18.37
N VAL A 43 -5.85 -15.13 17.18
CA VAL A 43 -5.84 -16.58 16.94
C VAL A 43 -4.83 -17.30 17.83
N HIS A 44 -3.63 -16.70 18.01
CA HIS A 44 -2.60 -17.25 18.87
C HIS A 44 -3.03 -17.24 20.36
N LEU A 45 -3.55 -16.12 20.86
CA LEU A 45 -4.02 -16.01 22.25
C LEU A 45 -5.20 -16.95 22.55
N ASP A 46 -6.11 -17.13 21.58
CA ASP A 46 -7.26 -18.03 21.72
C ASP A 46 -6.90 -19.51 21.51
N SER A 47 -5.64 -19.85 21.21
CA SER A 47 -5.19 -21.20 20.83
C SER A 47 -6.01 -21.83 19.69
N LYS A 48 -6.51 -20.98 18.78
CA LYS A 48 -7.28 -21.41 17.61
C LYS A 48 -6.35 -21.74 16.44
N ARG A 49 -6.85 -22.50 15.47
CA ARG A 49 -6.17 -22.68 14.18
C ARG A 49 -6.41 -21.47 13.29
N VAL A 50 -5.37 -21.06 12.57
CA VAL A 50 -5.46 -20.01 11.55
C VAL A 50 -6.37 -20.48 10.42
N ASN A 51 -7.31 -19.63 10.04
CA ASN A 51 -8.17 -19.81 8.87
C ASN A 51 -7.72 -18.85 7.75
N PRO A 52 -7.03 -19.34 6.70
CA PRO A 52 -6.55 -18.50 5.60
C PRO A 52 -7.65 -17.68 4.91
N LYS A 53 -8.90 -18.15 4.93
CA LYS A 53 -10.04 -17.42 4.33
C LYS A 53 -10.31 -16.08 5.01
N GLU A 54 -10.09 -16.00 6.33
CA GLU A 54 -10.26 -14.75 7.07
C GLU A 54 -9.16 -13.74 6.72
N VAL A 55 -7.93 -14.21 6.55
CA VAL A 55 -6.81 -13.37 6.08
C VAL A 55 -7.07 -12.85 4.67
N ILE A 56 -7.55 -13.71 3.77
CA ILE A 56 -7.97 -13.33 2.40
C ILE A 56 -9.08 -12.28 2.45
N MET A 57 -10.03 -12.41 3.38
CA MET A 57 -11.11 -11.43 3.56
C MET A 57 -10.59 -10.06 4.00
N ILE A 58 -9.68 -10.02 4.98
CA ILE A 58 -9.00 -8.79 5.42
C ILE A 58 -8.25 -8.13 4.26
N LEU A 59 -7.48 -8.91 3.48
CA LEU A 59 -6.73 -8.41 2.32
C LEU A 59 -7.66 -7.94 1.19
N SER A 60 -8.82 -8.58 1.02
CA SER A 60 -9.80 -8.22 -0.03
C SER A 60 -10.43 -6.85 0.19
N ALA A 61 -10.43 -6.31 1.41
CA ALA A 61 -10.86 -4.94 1.68
C ALA A 61 -10.02 -3.88 0.94
N LEU A 62 -8.81 -4.24 0.50
CA LEU A 62 -8.00 -3.37 -0.35
C LEU A 62 -8.71 -3.01 -1.67
N ASN A 63 -9.55 -3.90 -2.19
CA ASN A 63 -10.22 -3.76 -3.50
C ASN A 63 -11.39 -2.76 -3.52
N GLN A 64 -11.88 -2.32 -2.36
CA GLN A 64 -13.16 -1.60 -2.26
C GLN A 64 -13.08 -0.11 -2.62
N GLU A 65 -11.88 0.46 -2.78
CA GLU A 65 -11.70 1.90 -2.97
C GLU A 65 -10.48 2.23 -3.82
N GLY A 66 -10.64 3.18 -4.75
CA GLY A 66 -9.55 3.73 -5.55
C GLY A 66 -10.04 4.38 -6.84
N THR A 67 -9.16 5.13 -7.49
CA THR A 67 -9.35 5.57 -8.89
C THR A 67 -8.41 4.78 -9.79
N LYS A 68 -8.55 4.90 -11.11
CA LYS A 68 -7.63 4.25 -12.08
C LYS A 68 -6.17 4.63 -11.87
N ASP A 69 -5.92 5.79 -11.27
CA ASP A 69 -4.59 6.34 -11.02
C ASP A 69 -4.16 6.25 -9.55
N CYS A 70 -5.03 5.83 -8.63
CA CYS A 70 -4.70 5.74 -7.21
C CYS A 70 -5.43 4.56 -6.57
N PHE A 71 -4.76 3.41 -6.47
CA PHE A 71 -5.38 2.21 -5.91
C PHE A 71 -4.39 1.25 -5.26
N LEU A 72 -4.92 0.44 -4.34
CA LEU A 72 -4.39 -0.86 -3.95
C LEU A 72 -5.36 -1.94 -4.43
N LYS A 73 -4.83 -3.02 -5.00
CA LYS A 73 -5.65 -4.15 -5.45
C LYS A 73 -4.99 -5.45 -5.03
N PHE A 74 -5.70 -6.25 -4.26
CA PHE A 74 -5.30 -7.58 -3.85
C PHE A 74 -5.77 -8.61 -4.87
N ASP A 75 -4.86 -9.48 -5.29
CA ASP A 75 -5.14 -10.67 -6.08
C ASP A 75 -5.01 -11.92 -5.21
N PRO A 76 -6.13 -12.62 -4.91
CA PRO A 76 -6.11 -13.81 -4.07
C PRO A 76 -5.44 -15.02 -4.75
N GLN A 77 -5.34 -15.06 -6.08
CA GLN A 77 -4.74 -16.19 -6.79
C GLN A 77 -3.21 -16.17 -6.67
N SER A 78 -2.61 -15.01 -6.92
CA SER A 78 -1.15 -14.86 -6.84
C SER A 78 -0.66 -14.48 -5.43
N LEU A 79 -1.57 -14.13 -4.51
CA LEU A 79 -1.26 -13.53 -3.20
C LEU A 79 -0.29 -12.36 -3.35
N THR A 80 -0.69 -11.40 -4.16
CA THR A 80 0.03 -10.15 -4.39
C THR A 80 -0.89 -8.96 -4.23
N ILE A 81 -0.31 -7.79 -3.94
CA ILE A 81 -1.02 -6.51 -3.91
C ILE A 81 -0.39 -5.59 -4.93
N SER A 82 -1.16 -5.22 -5.94
CA SER A 82 -0.76 -4.18 -6.89
C SER A 82 -1.06 -2.80 -6.31
N ALA A 83 -0.10 -1.89 -6.35
CA ALA A 83 -0.27 -0.51 -5.97
C ALA A 83 -0.02 0.40 -7.18
N ARG A 84 -0.86 1.41 -7.38
CA ARG A 84 -0.64 2.46 -8.38
C ARG A 84 -0.84 3.83 -7.77
N ALA A 85 0.12 4.72 -8.04
CA ALA A 85 0.07 6.15 -7.76
C ALA A 85 0.49 6.92 -9.02
N TYR A 86 -0.50 7.34 -9.80
CA TYR A 86 -0.35 7.96 -11.11
C TYR A 86 0.51 7.11 -12.04
N THR A 87 1.63 7.66 -12.50
CA THR A 87 2.56 7.01 -13.44
C THR A 87 3.44 5.94 -12.78
N GLN A 88 3.36 5.77 -11.46
CA GLN A 88 4.16 4.79 -10.74
C GLN A 88 3.29 3.63 -10.28
N SER A 89 3.81 2.42 -10.39
CA SER A 89 3.17 1.21 -9.87
C SER A 89 4.21 0.28 -9.29
N THR A 90 3.81 -0.48 -8.28
CA THR A 90 4.64 -1.53 -7.68
C THR A 90 3.79 -2.73 -7.29
N ILE A 91 4.42 -3.88 -7.09
CA ILE A 91 3.77 -5.11 -6.65
C ILE A 91 4.36 -5.51 -5.30
N PHE A 92 3.49 -5.70 -4.32
CA PHE A 92 3.84 -6.30 -3.05
C PHE A 92 3.59 -7.80 -3.10
N ASN A 93 4.58 -8.56 -2.66
CA ASN A 93 4.52 -9.98 -2.44
C ASN A 93 4.11 -10.27 -0.99
N ILE A 94 3.31 -11.32 -0.81
CA ILE A 94 2.90 -11.83 0.49
C ILE A 94 3.57 -13.19 0.73
N ALA A 95 4.22 -13.37 1.87
CA ALA A 95 4.82 -14.64 2.29
C ALA A 95 4.65 -14.91 3.79
N PRO A 96 4.35 -16.15 4.22
CA PRO A 96 4.21 -17.35 3.38
C PRO A 96 2.90 -17.38 2.60
N LYS A 97 2.85 -18.16 1.52
CA LYS A 97 1.69 -18.27 0.60
C LYS A 97 0.55 -19.11 1.17
N ASP A 98 0.82 -19.93 2.18
CA ASP A 98 -0.20 -20.73 2.85
C ASP A 98 -1.04 -19.92 3.86
N LEU A 99 -0.56 -18.74 4.24
CA LEU A 99 -1.17 -17.87 5.25
C LEU A 99 -1.45 -18.62 6.56
N LEU A 100 -0.59 -19.57 6.94
CA LEU A 100 -0.69 -20.29 8.22
C LEU A 100 0.04 -19.57 9.36
N SER A 101 0.88 -18.59 9.02
CA SER A 101 1.57 -17.72 9.95
C SER A 101 1.51 -16.27 9.47
N ASN A 102 1.73 -15.32 10.39
CA ASN A 102 1.60 -13.89 10.11
C ASN A 102 2.44 -13.49 8.88
N PRO A 103 1.80 -13.14 7.74
CA PRO A 103 2.52 -12.97 6.50
C PRO A 103 3.20 -11.61 6.44
N LYS A 104 4.41 -11.61 5.89
CA LYS A 104 5.12 -10.40 5.52
C LYS A 104 4.62 -9.93 4.17
N ILE A 105 4.35 -8.63 4.08
CA ILE A 105 4.03 -7.94 2.83
C ILE A 105 5.24 -7.08 2.47
N PHE A 106 5.85 -7.33 1.31
CA PHE A 106 7.12 -6.70 0.93
C PHE A 106 7.16 -6.42 -0.58
N CYS A 107 7.96 -5.45 -0.99
CA CYS A 107 8.21 -5.13 -2.39
C CYS A 107 9.69 -4.80 -2.62
N PRO A 108 10.17 -4.81 -3.87
CA PRO A 108 11.56 -4.47 -4.21
C PRO A 108 11.86 -3.00 -3.88
N LEU A 109 12.86 -2.72 -3.04
CA LEU A 109 13.17 -1.36 -2.56
C LEU A 109 13.84 -0.46 -3.62
N ASP A 110 14.29 -1.05 -4.72
CA ASP A 110 14.72 -0.38 -5.95
C ASP A 110 13.54 0.25 -6.70
N ASP A 111 12.30 -0.22 -6.47
CA ASP A 111 11.10 0.42 -6.99
C ASP A 111 10.82 1.75 -6.26
N PRO A 112 10.72 2.88 -6.99
CA PRO A 112 10.52 4.19 -6.38
C PRO A 112 9.22 4.34 -5.58
N LEU A 113 8.12 3.71 -6.01
CA LEU A 113 6.85 3.73 -5.30
C LEU A 113 6.92 2.83 -4.08
N CYS A 114 7.49 1.63 -4.22
CA CYS A 114 7.74 0.73 -3.09
C CYS A 114 8.53 1.46 -1.99
N LYS A 115 9.64 2.11 -2.37
CA LYS A 115 10.48 2.87 -1.43
C LYS A 115 9.70 3.93 -0.67
N LYS A 116 8.77 4.64 -1.33
CA LYS A 116 7.92 5.66 -0.70
C LYS A 116 6.87 5.06 0.22
N LEU A 117 6.22 3.97 -0.19
CA LEU A 117 5.19 3.29 0.60
C LEU A 117 5.77 2.53 1.79
N ASN A 118 6.97 1.97 1.67
CA ASN A 118 7.72 1.35 2.75
C ASN A 118 8.57 2.33 3.57
N TYR A 119 8.62 3.61 3.21
CA TYR A 119 9.36 4.59 3.99
C TYR A 119 8.69 4.72 5.35
N LYS A 120 9.26 4.04 6.35
CA LYS A 120 9.00 4.36 7.74
C LYS A 120 9.28 5.85 7.86
N THR A 121 8.24 6.65 8.12
CA THR A 121 8.40 8.03 8.54
C THR A 121 9.30 8.01 9.76
N ARG A 122 10.61 8.15 9.55
CA ARG A 122 11.53 8.64 10.57
C ARG A 122 11.09 10.09 10.77
N GLN A 123 10.07 10.30 11.61
CA GLN A 123 9.94 11.55 12.30
C GLN A 123 11.18 11.64 13.19
N LYS A 124 12.11 12.50 12.78
CA LYS A 124 13.10 13.07 13.70
C LYS A 124 12.37 14.07 14.58
#